data_AF-A0A1F9PGB2-F1
#
_entry.id   AF-A0A1F9PGB2-F1
#
_cell.length_a   1.000
_cell.length_b   1.000
_cell.length_c   1.000
_cell.angle_alpha   90.00
_cell.angle_beta   90.00
_cell.angle_gamma   90.00
#
_symmetry.space_group_name_H-M   'P 1'
#
loop_
_entity.id
_entity.type
_entity.pdbx_description
1 polymer ?
#
loop_
_entity_poly.entity_id
_entity_poly.type
_entity_poly.pdbx_seq_one_letter_code
_entity_poly.pdbx_strand_id
1 'polypeptide(L)'
;MAFKVLKPVTMTILNQKHIRKDWFIDFDGETFQRFFDEMSKDMKKQGIALKKIHNRDVVIKIKSYADLLNVVKLSSPEVNHSNQCIGHIIGKSEHLDIMEDIRAAVNKLAFAPETIAPDSEFRKVCHNCGCGC
;
A
#
# COMPACT_ATOMS: atom_id res chain seq x y z
N MET A 1 16.27 -2.09 30.05
CA MET A 1 16.13 -1.74 28.63
C MET A 1 14.65 -1.48 28.37
N ALA A 2 14.26 -0.25 28.05
CA ALA A 2 12.89 0.04 27.66
C ALA A 2 12.65 -0.55 26.26
N PHE A 3 11.65 -1.43 26.13
CA PHE A 3 11.21 -1.89 24.82
C PHE A 3 10.65 -0.68 24.06
N LYS A 4 11.38 -0.18 23.05
CA LYS A 4 10.87 0.85 22.15
C LYS A 4 9.66 0.26 21.41
N VAL A 5 8.46 0.73 21.73
CA VAL A 5 7.24 0.33 21.03
C VAL A 5 7.38 0.75 19.57
N LEU A 6 7.23 -0.20 18.65
CA LEU A 6 7.34 0.05 17.22
C LEU A 6 5.98 0.49 16.68
N LYS A 7 5.95 1.53 15.85
CA LYS A 7 4.74 1.98 15.16
C LYS A 7 4.26 0.90 14.18
N PRO A 8 3.06 0.32 14.32
CA PRO A 8 2.59 -0.72 13.44
C PRO A 8 2.07 -0.14 12.11
N VAL A 9 2.53 -0.71 11.01
CA VAL A 9 2.01 -0.47 9.65
C VAL A 9 1.65 -1.82 9.04
N THR A 10 0.42 -1.96 8.57
CA THR A 10 -0.04 -3.18 7.88
C THR A 10 -0.28 -2.88 6.41
N MET A 11 0.41 -3.64 5.57
CA MET A 11 0.21 -3.70 4.12
C MET A 11 -0.69 -4.89 3.77
N THR A 12 -1.87 -4.61 3.26
CA THR A 12 -2.82 -5.62 2.79
C THR A 12 -2.76 -5.70 1.28
N ILE A 13 -2.51 -6.89 0.75
CA ILE A 13 -2.52 -7.17 -0.69
C ILE A 13 -3.85 -7.83 -1.04
N LEU A 14 -4.61 -7.19 -1.93
CA LEU A 14 -5.88 -7.71 -2.44
C LEU A 14 -5.64 -8.68 -3.62
N ASN A 15 -6.63 -9.50 -3.92
CA ASN A 15 -6.57 -10.34 -5.11
C ASN A 15 -6.68 -9.51 -6.39
N GLN A 16 -6.08 -10.02 -7.47
CA GLN A 16 -6.04 -9.34 -8.76
C GLN A 16 -6.76 -10.16 -9.83
N LYS A 17 -7.60 -9.50 -10.64
CA LYS A 17 -8.13 -10.05 -11.88
C LYS A 17 -7.68 -9.21 -13.05
N HIS A 18 -6.67 -9.69 -13.76
CA HIS A 18 -6.09 -8.98 -14.89
C HIS A 18 -6.95 -9.15 -16.14
N ILE A 19 -7.39 -8.03 -16.71
CA ILE A 19 -8.02 -8.00 -18.03
C ILE A 19 -6.94 -7.80 -19.12
N ARG A 20 -5.78 -7.24 -18.74
CA ARG A 20 -4.57 -7.07 -19.56
C ARG A 20 -3.35 -7.53 -18.76
N LYS A 21 -2.33 -8.07 -19.43
CA LYS A 21 -1.10 -8.60 -18.79
C LYS A 21 -0.07 -7.52 -18.45
N ASP A 22 -0.21 -6.34 -19.05
CA ASP A 22 0.76 -5.25 -19.05
C ASP A 22 1.00 -4.64 -17.65
N TRP A 23 0.14 -4.98 -16.68
CA TRP A 23 0.21 -4.56 -15.27
C TRP A 23 0.24 -5.74 -14.30
N PHE A 24 0.64 -6.92 -14.76
CA PHE A 24 0.73 -8.08 -13.89
C PHE A 24 1.91 -7.96 -12.94
N ILE A 25 1.64 -8.07 -11.64
CA ILE A 25 2.64 -8.09 -10.59
C ILE A 25 2.38 -9.31 -9.72
N ASP A 26 3.42 -10.14 -9.57
CA ASP A 26 3.41 -11.27 -8.67
C ASP A 26 3.85 -10.84 -7.27
N PHE A 27 2.86 -10.59 -6.40
CA PHE A 27 3.07 -10.22 -4.99
C PHE A 27 3.44 -11.39 -4.07
N ASP A 28 3.39 -12.63 -4.59
CA ASP A 28 3.83 -13.83 -3.90
C ASP A 28 5.21 -14.29 -4.37
N GLY A 29 5.66 -13.79 -5.53
CA GLY A 29 6.95 -14.10 -6.14
C GLY A 29 8.17 -13.61 -5.36
N GLU A 30 9.31 -14.27 -5.60
CA GLU A 30 10.57 -14.05 -4.89
C GLU A 30 11.05 -12.60 -4.94
N THR A 31 10.95 -11.95 -6.11
CA THR A 31 11.37 -10.56 -6.30
C THR A 31 10.63 -9.62 -5.35
N PHE A 32 9.30 -9.76 -5.24
CA PHE A 32 8.51 -8.92 -4.35
C PHE A 32 8.77 -9.25 -2.88
N GLN A 33 8.95 -10.52 -2.54
CA GLN A 33 9.27 -10.93 -1.17
C GLN A 33 10.61 -10.35 -0.70
N ARG A 34 11.64 -10.42 -1.55
CA ARG A 34 12.93 -9.81 -1.26
C ARG A 34 12.81 -8.30 -1.08
N PHE A 35 12.11 -7.62 -1.98
CA PHE A 35 11.83 -6.19 -1.86
C PHE A 35 11.14 -5.85 -0.52
N PHE A 36 10.12 -6.62 -0.14
CA PHE A 36 9.39 -6.41 1.10
C PHE A 36 10.26 -6.66 2.34
N ASP A 37 11.07 -7.72 2.33
CA ASP A 37 11.95 -8.06 3.46
C ASP A 37 13.03 -7.00 3.67
N GLU A 38 13.64 -6.49 2.58
CA GLU A 38 14.60 -5.40 2.63
C GLU A 38 13.94 -4.12 3.18
N MET A 39 12.77 -3.74 2.65
CA MET A 39 12.02 -2.60 3.13
C MET A 39 11.60 -2.75 4.61
N SER A 40 11.13 -3.92 5.02
CA SER A 40 10.71 -4.19 6.40
C SER A 40 11.89 -4.09 7.37
N LYS A 41 13.07 -4.60 6.99
CA LYS A 41 14.30 -4.45 7.78
C LYS A 41 14.68 -2.97 7.96
N ASP A 42 14.58 -2.18 6.90
CA ASP A 42 14.90 -0.75 6.96
C ASP A 42 13.88 0.05 7.79
N MET A 43 12.58 -0.25 7.64
CA MET A 43 11.52 0.34 8.46
C MET A 43 11.70 0.01 9.94
N LYS A 44 12.10 -1.23 10.26
CA LYS A 44 12.35 -1.66 11.63
C LYS A 44 13.46 -0.86 12.31
N LYS A 45 14.54 -0.54 11.59
CA LYS A 45 15.64 0.32 12.11
C LYS A 45 15.12 1.72 12.47
N GLN A 46 14.08 2.19 11.78
CA GLN A 46 13.46 3.50 11.98
C GLN A 46 12.34 3.48 13.03
N GLY A 47 12.07 2.33 13.66
CA GLY A 47 11.05 2.21 14.71
C GLY A 47 9.66 1.82 14.19
N ILE A 48 9.55 1.29 12.98
CA ILE A 48 8.28 0.90 12.35
C ILE A 48 8.22 -0.62 12.21
N ALA A 49 7.12 -1.22 12.65
CA ALA A 49 6.82 -2.62 12.45
C ALA A 49 5.93 -2.78 11.20
N LEU A 50 6.56 -3.06 10.06
CA LEU A 50 5.84 -3.31 8.81
C LEU A 50 5.45 -4.78 8.68
N LYS A 51 4.15 -5.05 8.53
CA LYS A 51 3.57 -6.38 8.31
C LYS A 51 2.89 -6.45 6.95
N LYS A 52 3.01 -7.60 6.28
CA LYS A 52 2.24 -7.95 5.08
C LYS A 52 1.12 -8.94 5.43
N ILE A 53 -0.07 -8.73 4.88
CA ILE A 53 -1.18 -9.70 4.87
C ILE A 53 -1.80 -9.77 3.47
N HIS A 54 -2.46 -10.89 3.16
CA HIS A 54 -3.24 -11.03 1.94
C HIS A 54 -4.73 -11.12 2.29
N ASN A 55 -5.56 -10.35 1.60
CA ASN A 55 -7.00 -10.47 1.63
C ASN A 55 -7.48 -11.01 0.29
N ARG A 56 -7.85 -12.29 0.26
CA ARG A 56 -8.27 -12.99 -0.96
C ARG A 56 -9.76 -12.86 -1.25
N ASP A 57 -10.53 -12.30 -0.31
CA ASP A 57 -11.98 -12.14 -0.43
C ASP A 57 -12.35 -10.95 -1.32
N VAL A 58 -11.45 -9.98 -1.44
CA VAL A 58 -11.62 -8.79 -2.28
C VAL A 58 -10.75 -8.89 -3.52
N VAL A 59 -11.36 -8.72 -4.70
CA VAL A 59 -10.68 -8.83 -6.00
C VAL A 59 -10.79 -7.50 -6.74
N ILE A 60 -9.65 -6.94 -7.14
CA ILE A 60 -9.57 -5.74 -7.98
C ILE A 60 -9.42 -6.15 -9.45
N LYS A 61 -10.25 -5.60 -10.33
CA LYS A 61 -10.13 -5.80 -11.78
C LYS A 61 -9.08 -4.84 -12.33
N ILE A 62 -7.97 -5.35 -12.85
CA ILE A 62 -6.86 -4.52 -13.33
C ILE A 62 -7.03 -4.21 -14.81
N LYS A 63 -7.35 -2.95 -15.12
CA LYS A 63 -7.44 -2.41 -16.48
C LYS A 63 -6.35 -1.36 -16.76
N SER A 64 -5.83 -0.74 -15.72
CA SER A 64 -4.86 0.35 -15.76
C SER A 64 -3.90 0.26 -14.57
N TYR A 65 -2.82 1.03 -14.63
CA TYR A 65 -1.92 1.18 -13.49
C TYR A 65 -2.63 1.74 -12.25
N ALA A 66 -3.60 2.65 -12.42
CA ALA A 66 -4.37 3.19 -11.30
C ALA A 66 -5.16 2.08 -10.56
N ASP A 67 -5.64 1.06 -11.29
CA ASP A 67 -6.27 -0.10 -10.66
C ASP A 67 -5.25 -0.96 -9.90
N LEU A 68 -4.03 -1.09 -10.40
CA LEU A 68 -2.94 -1.80 -9.72
C LEU A 68 -2.59 -1.11 -8.39
N LEU A 69 -2.57 0.22 -8.35
CA LEU A 69 -2.39 0.98 -7.12
C LEU A 69 -3.49 0.73 -6.07
N ASN A 70 -4.66 0.24 -6.48
CA ASN A 70 -5.74 -0.09 -5.56
C ASN A 70 -5.59 -1.47 -4.91
N VAL A 71 -4.69 -2.31 -5.42
CA VAL A 71 -4.42 -3.67 -4.91
C VAL A 71 -3.73 -3.65 -3.57
N VAL A 72 -2.88 -2.65 -3.32
CA VAL A 72 -2.14 -2.53 -2.07
C VAL A 72 -2.80 -1.49 -1.19
N LYS A 73 -3.17 -1.91 0.02
CA LYS A 73 -3.73 -1.07 1.07
C LYS A 73 -2.76 -0.92 2.22
N LEU A 74 -2.68 0.27 2.77
CA LEU A 74 -1.92 0.55 3.98
C LEU A 74 -2.85 0.97 5.11
N SER A 75 -2.50 0.58 6.32
CA SER A 75 -3.15 1.00 7.54
C SER A 75 -2.15 1.15 8.67
N SER A 76 -2.40 2.10 9.55
CA SER A 76 -1.64 2.28 10.78
C SER A 76 -2.59 2.81 11.86
N PRO A 77 -2.88 2.02 12.91
CA PRO A 77 -3.86 2.40 13.94
C PRO A 77 -3.41 3.62 14.75
N GLU A 78 -2.12 3.89 14.87
CA GLU A 78 -1.58 5.02 15.63
C GLU A 78 -1.88 6.38 15.01
N VAL A 79 -2.21 6.42 13.71
CA VAL A 79 -2.44 7.67 12.96
C VAL A 79 -3.84 7.74 12.35
N ASN A 80 -4.77 6.89 12.81
CA ASN A 80 -6.15 6.81 12.31
C ASN A 80 -6.28 6.62 10.78
N HIS A 81 -5.25 6.09 10.12
CA HIS A 81 -5.31 5.71 8.71
C HIS A 81 -5.70 4.25 8.60
N SER A 82 -6.92 3.99 8.11
CA SER A 82 -7.45 2.65 7.90
C SER A 82 -7.64 2.36 6.42
N ASN A 83 -6.97 1.32 5.91
CA ASN A 83 -7.27 0.67 4.64
C ASN A 83 -7.20 1.57 3.38
N GLN A 84 -6.29 2.55 3.36
CA GLN A 84 -6.11 3.44 2.21
C GLN A 84 -5.28 2.76 1.12
N CYS A 85 -5.65 2.92 -0.15
CA CYS A 85 -4.82 2.43 -1.25
C CYS A 85 -3.57 3.30 -1.44
N ILE A 86 -2.50 2.72 -1.99
CA ILE A 86 -1.29 3.50 -2.29
C ILE A 86 -1.59 4.65 -3.28
N GLY A 87 -2.54 4.44 -4.21
CA GLY A 87 -2.98 5.49 -5.14
C GLY A 87 -3.62 6.69 -4.42
N HIS A 88 -4.24 6.51 -3.26
CA HIS A 88 -4.76 7.60 -2.43
C HIS A 88 -3.62 8.33 -1.70
N ILE A 89 -2.62 7.59 -1.24
CA ILE A 89 -1.55 8.12 -0.40
C ILE A 89 -0.59 9.00 -1.21
N ILE A 90 -0.20 8.54 -2.39
CA ILE A 90 0.83 9.19 -3.23
C ILE A 90 0.34 9.63 -4.60
N GLY A 91 -0.87 9.26 -5.03
CA GLY A 91 -1.29 9.42 -6.42
C GLY A 91 -0.63 8.38 -7.34
N LYS A 92 -0.55 8.72 -8.63
CA LYS A 92 0.10 7.90 -9.66
C LYS A 92 1.50 8.47 -9.94
N SER A 93 2.54 7.64 -9.81
CA SER A 93 3.90 8.06 -10.16
C SER A 93 4.13 8.20 -11.66
N GLU A 94 5.19 8.92 -12.02
CA GLU A 94 5.61 9.08 -13.43
C GLU A 94 6.23 7.79 -13.98
N HIS A 95 6.97 7.04 -13.15
CA HIS A 95 7.68 5.84 -13.56
C HIS A 95 6.79 4.61 -13.71
N LEU A 96 5.59 4.61 -13.10
CA LEU A 96 4.67 3.47 -13.10
C LEU A 96 5.28 2.19 -12.51
N ASP A 97 6.12 2.37 -11.49
CA ASP A 97 6.77 1.27 -10.76
C ASP A 97 6.07 1.04 -9.42
N ILE A 98 5.45 -0.14 -9.29
CA ILE A 98 4.69 -0.51 -8.11
C ILE A 98 5.55 -0.65 -6.84
N MET A 99 6.81 -1.07 -6.97
CA MET A 99 7.70 -1.26 -5.82
C MET A 99 8.18 0.10 -5.30
N GLU A 100 8.49 1.03 -6.20
CA GLU A 100 8.78 2.42 -5.86
C GLU A 100 7.58 3.07 -5.15
N ASP A 101 6.39 2.89 -5.71
CA ASP A 101 5.14 3.46 -5.19
C ASP A 101 4.76 2.92 -3.82
N ILE A 102 4.93 1.61 -3.58
CA ILE A 102 4.72 1.00 -2.26
C ILE A 102 5.67 1.61 -1.24
N ARG A 103 6.96 1.76 -1.59
CA ARG A 103 7.96 2.33 -0.68
C ARG A 103 7.62 3.79 -0.34
N ALA A 104 7.26 4.59 -1.34
CA ALA A 104 6.86 5.98 -1.15
C ALA A 104 5.62 6.09 -0.26
N ALA A 105 4.60 5.25 -0.49
CA ALA A 105 3.38 5.23 0.30
C ALA A 105 3.62 4.80 1.75
N VAL A 106 4.44 3.78 1.98
CA VAL A 106 4.84 3.35 3.34
C VAL A 106 5.59 4.45 4.07
N ASN A 107 6.56 5.10 3.40
CA ASN A 107 7.32 6.20 3.98
C ASN A 107 6.39 7.38 4.35
N LYS A 108 5.49 7.77 3.45
CA LYS A 108 4.58 8.88 3.69
C LYS A 108 3.65 8.59 4.88
N LEU A 109 3.05 7.39 4.93
CA LEU A 109 2.21 6.98 6.07
C LEU A 109 2.99 6.89 7.39
N ALA A 110 4.25 6.46 7.32
CA ALA A 110 5.07 6.29 8.50
C ALA A 110 5.55 7.63 9.08
N PHE A 111 5.97 8.58 8.24
CA PHE A 111 6.71 9.77 8.65
C PHE A 111 6.01 11.10 8.40
N ALA A 112 5.03 11.15 7.50
CA ALA A 112 4.27 12.36 7.18
C ALA A 112 2.77 12.07 6.92
N PRO A 113 2.08 11.30 7.80
CA PRO A 113 0.69 10.89 7.61
C PRO A 113 -0.28 12.07 7.46
N GLU A 114 -0.01 13.19 8.13
CA GLU A 114 -0.78 14.43 8.06
C GLU A 114 -0.80 15.08 6.67
N THR A 115 0.13 14.69 5.79
CA THR A 115 0.20 15.15 4.40
C THR A 115 -0.60 14.27 3.44
N ILE A 116 -1.22 13.21 3.95
CA ILE A 116 -2.13 12.36 3.19
C ILE A 116 -3.50 13.02 3.19
N ALA A 117 -4.03 13.26 2.00
CA ALA A 117 -5.33 13.89 1.84
C ALA A 117 -6.44 13.09 2.54
N PRO A 118 -7.46 13.76 3.09
CA PRO A 118 -8.58 13.08 3.72
C PRO A 118 -9.43 12.33 2.68
N ASP A 119 -10.08 11.25 3.10
CA ASP A 119 -10.89 10.40 2.22
C ASP A 119 -12.00 11.18 1.49
N SER A 120 -12.49 12.28 2.07
CA SER A 120 -13.50 13.15 1.47
C SER A 120 -13.11 13.74 0.12
N GLU A 121 -11.82 13.91 -0.14
CA GLU A 121 -11.33 14.53 -1.38
C GLU A 121 -11.33 13.57 -2.58
N PHE A 122 -11.37 12.26 -2.35
CA PHE A 122 -11.23 11.24 -3.40
C PHE A 122 -12.51 10.43 -3.66
N ARG A 123 -13.64 10.78 -3.01
CA ARG A 123 -14.95 10.11 -3.16
C ARG A 123 -15.47 10.05 -4.60
N LYS A 124 -15.03 10.95 -5.51
CA LYS A 124 -15.46 10.97 -6.92
C LYS A 124 -14.55 10.21 -7.88
N VAL A 125 -13.33 9.85 -7.47
CA VAL A 125 -12.30 9.29 -8.38
C VAL A 125 -12.01 7.82 -8.09
N CYS A 126 -12.35 7.34 -6.88
CA CYS A 126 -12.08 5.97 -6.42
C CYS A 126 -13.09 4.92 -6.96
N HIS A 127 -13.38 4.92 -8.26
CA HIS A 127 -14.13 3.82 -8.88
C HIS A 127 -13.20 2.60 -8.96
N ASN A 128 -13.54 1.47 -8.31
CA ASN A 128 -12.77 0.19 -8.28
C ASN A 128 -11.75 0.03 -7.14
N CYS A 129 -11.78 0.87 -6.10
CA CYS A 129 -10.80 0.76 -5.02
C CYS A 129 -11.24 -0.17 -3.85
N GLY A 130 -12.53 -0.45 -3.71
CA GLY A 130 -13.04 -1.28 -2.60
C GLY A 130 -12.76 -0.71 -1.21
N CYS A 131 -12.43 0.59 -1.10
CA CYS A 131 -12.17 1.25 0.18
C CYS A 131 -13.41 1.54 1.02
N GLY A 132 -14.63 1.45 0.45
CA GLY A 132 -15.85 1.91 1.13
C GLY A 132 -15.94 3.45 1.27
N CYS A 133 -15.01 4.16 0.62
CA CYS A 133 -15.17 5.49 0.07
C CYS A 133 -16.42 5.55 -0.84
#